data_AF-A0A286RJ36-F1
#
_entry.id   AF-A0A286RJ36-F1
#
_cell.length_a   1.000
_cell.length_b   1.000
_cell.length_c   1.000
_cell.angle_alpha   90.00
_cell.angle_beta   90.00
_cell.angle_gamma   90.00
#
_symmetry.space_group_name_H-M   'P 1'
#
loop_
_entity.id
_entity.type
_entity.pdbx_description
1 polymer ?
#
loop_
_entity_poly.entity_id
_entity_poly.type
_entity_poly.pdbx_seq_one_letter_code
_entity_poly.pdbx_strand_id
1 'polypeptide(L)'
;MTASWWVGWGLSPTLAESRKLADLLHGFAVQLPSTWTCKADGRVIWFTDGARFIVIRAAAQGQLHEVMRNWFWEHQALKTATGREEFTFRKHACGLIVLGDGLGFPYGLDPMAAVNFGQTGTNPDEYREVTVCLPGQNGVLLVTFLAPQKTARRDWLEMVDIVRTVEFVPPEKLVAWSVQTILDSETGGPLGTIHIPRGAEYRGQTVILGTQRQPAIFVRQGEFLFRRDNILVQSTVLQTQFGGSGTTILNINGASSLQPQPIFLTSVDDVEKLVLAIWQSETGQSWSVTKRRDIPASLMERAMFQQGAQMLNQAATVYGRSATTSMIKRELRAEAGTLVREAVLTGSLLLAQQADFISASQDCTASFSVMMSQFNRENEEHDRGVVVGIMASVRFSPHAVLALLQRISVENAALNRMVLEMVQEQEEFNSRMATAWTNALSDQTYARDPATGEIMRLYKHAWDESDFWRDPVWNTVLDGVEPGSKLEDVLRSEGWRRLDQSLEGFPEQWK
;
A
#
# COMPACT_ATOMS: atom_id res chain seq x y z
N MET A 1 6.75 -11.84 7.13
CA MET A 1 6.98 -11.33 5.76
C MET A 1 5.86 -10.40 5.36
N THR A 2 5.99 -9.10 5.63
CA THR A 2 5.03 -8.07 5.19
C THR A 2 5.61 -7.38 3.97
N ALA A 3 5.49 -8.04 2.83
CA ALA A 3 5.91 -7.44 1.57
C ALA A 3 4.82 -6.44 1.13
N SER A 4 5.09 -5.16 1.41
CA SER A 4 4.19 -4.02 1.19
C SER A 4 4.18 -3.63 -0.29
N TRP A 5 3.44 -4.35 -1.13
CA TRP A 5 3.49 -4.17 -2.59
C TRP A 5 2.52 -3.13 -3.15
N TRP A 6 1.80 -2.38 -2.31
CA TRP A 6 0.77 -1.46 -2.80
C TRP A 6 0.93 -0.06 -2.23
N VAL A 7 1.43 0.85 -3.08
CA VAL A 7 1.38 2.29 -2.82
C VAL A 7 0.63 2.98 -3.96
N GLY A 8 -0.67 2.74 -4.01
CA GLY A 8 -1.59 3.53 -4.82
C GLY A 8 -1.70 4.95 -4.26
N TRP A 9 -0.79 5.84 -4.66
CA TRP A 9 -0.90 7.28 -4.39
C TRP A 9 -2.00 7.95 -5.24
N GLY A 10 -2.58 7.23 -6.20
CA GLY A 10 -3.74 7.70 -6.96
C GLY A 10 -5.02 7.67 -6.13
N LEU A 11 -5.53 8.84 -5.77
CA LEU A 11 -6.96 9.02 -5.50
C LEU A 11 -7.67 9.05 -6.84
N SER A 12 -7.99 7.88 -7.37
CA SER A 12 -8.88 7.76 -8.52
C SER A 12 -9.89 6.66 -8.27
N PRO A 13 -10.90 6.88 -7.40
CA PRO A 13 -12.17 6.21 -7.56
C PRO A 13 -12.76 6.71 -8.87
N THR A 14 -12.88 5.79 -9.82
CA THR A 14 -13.92 5.88 -10.81
C THR A 14 -15.24 5.71 -10.06
N LEU A 15 -15.90 6.82 -9.71
CA LEU A 15 -17.33 6.84 -9.35
C LEU A 15 -18.10 6.49 -10.62
N ALA A 16 -18.03 5.21 -10.98
CA ALA A 16 -18.44 4.74 -12.27
C ALA A 16 -19.95 4.58 -12.25
N GLU A 17 -20.69 5.55 -12.72
CA GLU A 17 -21.71 5.20 -13.68
C GLU A 17 -21.31 5.88 -14.98
N SER A 18 -21.82 5.38 -16.09
CA SER A 18 -22.06 6.18 -17.29
C SER A 18 -23.09 7.29 -17.00
N ARG A 19 -22.96 7.97 -15.85
CA ARG A 19 -23.76 9.12 -15.43
C ARG A 19 -22.90 10.36 -15.55
N LYS A 20 -23.60 11.47 -15.72
CA LYS A 20 -23.03 12.79 -15.74
C LYS A 20 -22.44 13.08 -14.36
N LEU A 21 -21.13 13.19 -14.28
CA LEU A 21 -20.38 13.68 -13.13
C LEU A 21 -20.44 15.20 -13.16
N ALA A 22 -20.79 15.84 -12.06
CA ALA A 22 -20.74 17.29 -11.91
C ALA A 22 -19.68 17.64 -10.86
N ASP A 23 -18.79 18.56 -11.19
CA ASP A 23 -17.80 19.14 -10.29
C ASP A 23 -18.25 20.56 -9.93
N LEU A 24 -18.75 20.72 -8.69
CA LEU A 24 -19.26 22.01 -8.22
C LEU A 24 -18.16 22.94 -7.70
N LEU A 25 -16.93 22.44 -7.50
CA LEU A 25 -15.81 23.29 -7.09
C LEU A 25 -15.20 23.99 -8.31
N HIS A 26 -15.04 23.26 -9.42
CA HIS A 26 -14.37 23.76 -10.63
C HIS A 26 -15.33 24.13 -11.76
N GLY A 27 -16.61 23.77 -11.63
CA GLY A 27 -17.67 24.29 -12.47
C GLY A 27 -17.86 23.60 -13.82
N PHE A 28 -17.70 22.29 -13.87
CA PHE A 28 -17.96 21.50 -15.08
C PHE A 28 -18.78 20.25 -14.78
N ALA A 29 -19.43 19.72 -15.80
CA ALA A 29 -20.06 18.40 -15.77
C ALA A 29 -19.69 17.62 -17.03
N VAL A 30 -19.56 16.30 -16.92
CA VAL A 30 -19.10 15.43 -18.01
C VAL A 30 -19.62 14.02 -17.82
N GLN A 31 -19.89 13.30 -18.90
CA GLN A 31 -20.15 11.86 -18.84
C GLN A 31 -18.86 11.11 -19.15
N LEU A 32 -18.36 10.34 -18.18
CA LEU A 32 -17.11 9.59 -18.33
C LEU A 32 -17.36 8.08 -18.33
N PRO A 33 -16.64 7.30 -19.16
CA PRO A 33 -16.58 5.86 -19.01
C PRO A 33 -15.93 5.48 -17.67
N SER A 34 -16.22 4.27 -17.17
CA SER A 34 -15.77 3.79 -15.85
C SER A 34 -14.26 3.62 -15.70
N THR A 35 -13.49 3.75 -16.77
CA THR A 35 -12.03 3.67 -16.79
C THR A 35 -11.36 5.04 -16.84
N TRP A 36 -12.14 6.11 -17.05
CA TRP A 36 -11.67 7.47 -17.13
C TRP A 36 -11.88 8.20 -15.81
N THR A 37 -10.99 9.15 -15.53
CA THR A 37 -11.04 10.00 -14.35
C THR A 37 -10.93 11.46 -14.74
N CYS A 38 -11.44 12.34 -13.89
CA CYS A 38 -11.32 13.79 -14.07
C CYS A 38 -10.34 14.38 -13.07
N LYS A 39 -9.67 15.43 -13.48
CA LYS A 39 -8.71 16.19 -12.71
C LYS A 39 -8.88 17.68 -13.03
N ALA A 40 -8.70 18.52 -12.02
CA ALA A 40 -8.82 19.95 -12.16
C ALA A 40 -7.70 20.67 -11.40
N ASP A 41 -7.24 21.79 -11.96
CA ASP A 41 -6.35 22.74 -11.31
C ASP A 41 -6.60 24.15 -11.87
N GLY A 42 -7.08 25.05 -11.01
CA GLY A 42 -7.45 26.41 -11.40
C GLY A 42 -8.42 26.44 -12.58
N ARG A 43 -7.93 26.85 -13.76
CA ARG A 43 -8.70 26.97 -15.02
C ARG A 43 -8.48 25.83 -16.01
N VAL A 44 -7.75 24.81 -15.60
CA VAL A 44 -7.43 23.64 -16.42
C VAL A 44 -8.21 22.46 -15.86
N ILE A 45 -8.97 21.81 -16.74
CA ILE A 45 -9.61 20.52 -16.44
C ILE A 45 -9.06 19.50 -17.42
N TRP A 46 -8.85 18.28 -16.96
CA TRP A 46 -8.48 17.19 -17.85
C TRP A 46 -9.10 15.87 -17.45
N PHE A 47 -9.27 15.02 -18.45
CA PHE A 47 -9.77 13.67 -18.33
C PHE A 47 -8.69 12.70 -18.76
N THR A 48 -8.54 11.61 -18.02
CA THR A 48 -7.52 10.60 -18.33
C THR A 48 -7.91 9.20 -17.86
N ASP A 49 -7.51 8.20 -18.63
CA ASP A 49 -7.50 6.77 -18.26
C ASP A 49 -6.11 6.27 -17.83
N GLY A 50 -5.16 7.19 -17.64
CA GLY A 50 -3.75 6.93 -17.31
C GLY A 50 -2.82 6.87 -18.51
N ALA A 51 -3.35 6.75 -19.74
CA ALA A 51 -2.55 6.71 -20.97
C ALA A 51 -2.98 7.79 -21.99
N ARG A 52 -4.24 8.18 -21.99
CA ARG A 52 -4.80 9.19 -22.89
C ARG A 52 -5.26 10.38 -22.07
N PHE A 53 -5.14 11.57 -22.63
CA PHE A 53 -5.46 12.82 -21.94
C PHE A 53 -6.30 13.72 -22.83
N ILE A 54 -7.36 14.26 -22.25
CA ILE A 54 -8.16 15.33 -22.83
C ILE A 54 -8.01 16.51 -21.90
N VAL A 55 -7.44 17.62 -22.36
CA VAL A 55 -7.22 18.82 -21.56
C VAL A 55 -8.03 19.97 -22.11
N ILE A 56 -8.80 20.63 -21.25
CA ILE A 56 -9.62 21.78 -21.59
C ILE A 56 -9.13 22.98 -20.80
N ARG A 57 -8.81 24.06 -21.50
CA ARG A 57 -8.42 25.35 -20.91
C ARG A 57 -9.36 26.44 -21.40
N ALA A 58 -9.94 27.19 -20.47
CA ALA A 58 -10.75 28.35 -20.79
C ALA A 58 -9.94 29.63 -20.63
N ALA A 59 -9.93 30.48 -21.66
CA ALA A 59 -9.31 31.79 -21.65
C ALA A 59 -10.37 32.87 -21.89
N ALA A 60 -10.60 33.77 -20.94
CA ALA A 60 -11.36 34.99 -21.22
C ALA A 60 -10.61 35.87 -22.24
N GLN A 61 -11.30 36.78 -22.95
CA GLN A 61 -10.67 37.63 -23.98
C GLN A 61 -9.39 38.36 -23.50
N GLY A 62 -9.33 38.82 -22.25
CA GLY A 62 -8.14 39.48 -21.68
C GLY A 62 -7.01 38.55 -21.22
N GLN A 63 -7.21 37.22 -21.28
CA GLN A 63 -6.31 36.21 -20.70
C GLN A 63 -5.73 35.26 -21.75
N LEU A 64 -6.07 35.45 -23.03
CA LEU A 64 -5.64 34.56 -24.10
C LEU A 64 -4.12 34.44 -24.18
N HIS A 65 -3.39 35.56 -24.06
CA HIS A 65 -1.93 35.54 -24.13
C HIS A 65 -1.30 34.73 -23.00
N GLU A 66 -1.83 34.84 -21.79
CA GLU A 66 -1.37 34.06 -20.63
C GLU A 66 -1.65 32.56 -20.82
N VAL A 67 -2.87 32.20 -21.25
CA VAL A 67 -3.24 30.80 -21.48
C VAL A 67 -2.41 30.18 -22.61
N MET A 68 -2.18 30.90 -23.71
CA MET A 68 -1.33 30.43 -24.80
C MET A 68 0.13 30.27 -24.37
N ARG A 69 0.64 31.16 -23.51
CA ARG A 69 2.00 31.06 -22.97
C ARG A 69 2.15 29.82 -22.08
N ASN A 70 1.19 29.58 -21.18
CA ASN A 70 1.21 28.40 -20.32
C ASN A 70 1.09 27.11 -21.14
N TRP A 71 0.18 27.09 -22.13
CA TRP A 71 0.10 26.00 -23.10
C TRP A 71 1.46 25.78 -23.75
N PHE A 72 2.12 26.81 -24.28
CA PHE A 72 3.44 26.66 -24.90
C PHE A 72 4.51 26.11 -23.94
N TRP A 73 4.54 26.53 -22.68
CA TRP A 73 5.49 26.05 -21.68
C TRP A 73 5.29 24.57 -21.35
N GLU A 74 4.04 24.13 -21.22
CA GLU A 74 3.72 22.71 -21.05
C GLU A 74 4.25 21.89 -22.24
N HIS A 75 4.13 22.40 -23.46
CA HIS A 75 4.62 21.71 -24.66
C HIS A 75 6.15 21.68 -24.75
N GLN A 76 6.84 22.67 -24.17
CA GLN A 76 8.30 22.57 -24.01
C GLN A 76 8.69 21.44 -23.04
N ALA A 77 7.88 21.16 -22.03
CA ALA A 77 8.11 20.04 -21.11
C ALA A 77 7.78 18.66 -21.74
N LEU A 78 7.07 18.63 -22.88
CA LEU A 78 6.82 17.42 -23.65
C LEU A 78 7.97 17.05 -24.60
N LYS A 79 9.05 17.83 -24.65
CA LYS A 79 10.17 17.54 -25.53
C LYS A 79 10.86 16.24 -25.12
N THR A 80 11.11 15.39 -26.10
CA THR A 80 11.85 14.14 -25.90
C THR A 80 13.35 14.41 -25.95
N ALA A 81 14.14 13.55 -25.30
CA ALA A 81 15.61 13.64 -25.37
C ALA A 81 16.15 13.45 -26.81
N THR A 82 15.34 12.90 -27.71
CA THR A 82 15.68 12.69 -29.12
C THR A 82 15.42 13.90 -30.01
N GLY A 83 14.70 14.93 -29.52
CA GLY A 83 14.46 16.18 -30.25
C GLY A 83 13.63 16.04 -31.53
N ARG A 84 12.76 15.04 -31.60
CA ARG A 84 11.96 14.70 -32.79
C ARG A 84 10.58 15.35 -32.81
N GLU A 85 10.32 16.32 -31.93
CA GLU A 85 9.02 16.96 -31.86
C GLU A 85 8.72 17.81 -33.09
N GLU A 86 7.58 17.57 -33.73
CA GLU A 86 7.11 18.37 -34.86
C GLU A 86 5.73 18.96 -34.56
N PHE A 87 5.58 20.27 -34.77
CA PHE A 87 4.31 20.97 -34.62
C PHE A 87 3.85 21.55 -35.95
N THR A 88 2.63 21.21 -36.35
CA THR A 88 1.99 21.74 -37.56
C THR A 88 0.73 22.52 -37.19
N PHE A 89 0.56 23.70 -37.79
CA PHE A 89 -0.58 24.58 -37.56
C PHE A 89 -1.46 24.63 -38.81
N ARG A 90 -2.77 24.41 -38.62
CA ARG A 90 -3.75 24.48 -39.70
C ARG A 90 -4.93 25.34 -39.29
N LYS A 91 -5.22 26.37 -40.09
CA LYS A 91 -6.46 27.15 -39.95
C LYS A 91 -7.65 26.31 -40.42
N HIS A 92 -8.71 26.28 -39.63
CA HIS A 92 -9.98 25.61 -39.93
C HIS A 92 -11.13 26.62 -39.81
N ALA A 93 -12.30 26.31 -40.39
CA ALA A 93 -13.47 27.19 -40.33
C ALA A 93 -13.91 27.50 -38.89
N CYS A 94 -13.70 26.56 -37.98
CA CYS A 94 -14.11 26.65 -36.57
C CYS A 94 -13.00 27.16 -35.63
N GLY A 95 -11.80 27.48 -36.15
CA GLY A 95 -10.67 27.90 -35.32
C GLY A 95 -9.29 27.45 -35.81
N LEU A 96 -8.31 27.41 -34.91
CA LEU A 96 -6.95 26.94 -35.18
C LEU A 96 -6.81 25.50 -34.70
N ILE A 97 -6.24 24.64 -35.55
CA ILE A 97 -5.85 23.28 -35.19
C ILE A 97 -4.33 23.22 -35.12
N VAL A 98 -3.81 22.66 -34.03
CA VAL A 98 -2.41 22.34 -33.81
C VAL A 98 -2.28 20.82 -33.77
N LEU A 99 -1.30 20.30 -34.52
CA LEU A 99 -0.93 18.89 -34.51
C LEU A 99 0.49 18.79 -33.99
N GLY A 100 0.71 17.97 -32.97
CA GLY A 100 2.03 17.66 -32.42
C GLY A 100 2.35 16.18 -32.62
N ASP A 101 3.54 15.86 -33.11
CA ASP A 101 4.02 14.48 -33.27
C ASP A 101 5.37 14.30 -32.56
N GLY A 102 5.66 13.07 -32.11
CA GLY A 102 6.95 12.73 -31.47
C GLY A 102 7.11 13.28 -30.05
N LEU A 103 6.00 13.54 -29.36
CA LEU A 103 5.99 14.15 -28.03
C LEU A 103 6.29 13.12 -26.93
N GLY A 104 6.85 13.58 -25.82
CA GLY A 104 7.04 12.80 -24.61
C GLY A 104 5.75 12.67 -23.79
N PHE A 105 5.83 11.88 -22.72
CA PHE A 105 4.72 11.70 -21.80
C PHE A 105 4.39 13.01 -21.07
N PRO A 106 3.10 13.35 -20.88
CA PRO A 106 2.69 14.59 -20.23
C PRO A 106 2.79 14.54 -18.70
N TYR A 107 4.02 14.49 -18.17
CA TYR A 107 4.29 14.47 -16.73
C TYR A 107 3.74 15.69 -15.97
N GLY A 108 3.49 16.82 -16.66
CA GLY A 108 2.80 17.97 -16.03
C GLY A 108 1.33 17.67 -15.67
N LEU A 109 0.67 16.78 -16.41
CA LEU A 109 -0.74 16.38 -16.20
C LEU A 109 -0.86 15.17 -15.28
N ASP A 110 0.13 14.28 -15.30
CA ASP A 110 0.25 13.18 -14.35
C ASP A 110 1.68 13.07 -13.78
N PRO A 111 2.01 13.90 -12.77
CA PRO A 111 3.33 13.90 -12.16
C PRO A 111 3.68 12.58 -11.47
N MET A 112 2.67 11.84 -11.00
CA MET A 112 2.87 10.57 -10.31
C MET A 112 3.23 9.43 -11.27
N ALA A 113 2.95 9.58 -12.57
CA ALA A 113 3.39 8.64 -13.58
C ALA A 113 4.92 8.45 -13.60
N ALA A 114 5.71 9.50 -13.29
CA ALA A 114 7.16 9.39 -13.21
C ALA A 114 7.61 8.41 -12.12
N VAL A 115 6.93 8.43 -10.97
CA VAL A 115 7.18 7.49 -9.87
C VAL A 115 6.73 6.08 -10.27
N ASN A 116 5.54 5.96 -10.87
CA ASN A 116 4.97 4.68 -11.26
C ASN A 116 5.81 3.97 -12.34
N PHE A 117 6.20 4.68 -13.41
CA PHE A 117 7.06 4.16 -14.47
C PHE A 117 8.45 3.77 -13.96
N GLY A 118 9.00 4.55 -13.02
CA GLY A 118 10.24 4.20 -12.34
C GLY A 118 10.14 2.90 -11.54
N GLN A 119 9.02 2.67 -10.86
CA GLN A 119 8.78 1.43 -10.09
C GLN A 119 8.57 0.21 -10.98
N THR A 120 7.89 0.36 -12.12
CA THR A 120 7.60 -0.75 -13.04
C THR A 120 8.73 -1.02 -14.03
N GLY A 121 9.69 -0.11 -14.18
CA GLY A 121 10.74 -0.19 -15.19
C GLY A 121 10.24 -0.05 -16.62
N THR A 122 9.03 0.51 -16.80
CA THR A 122 8.43 0.72 -18.12
C THR A 122 8.66 2.15 -18.58
N ASN A 123 9.01 2.35 -19.85
CA ASN A 123 9.06 3.69 -20.43
C ASN A 123 7.72 4.03 -21.09
N PRO A 124 7.27 5.30 -21.02
CA PRO A 124 6.10 5.71 -21.76
C PRO A 124 6.34 5.69 -23.27
N ASP A 125 5.26 5.45 -24.03
CA ASP A 125 5.26 5.58 -25.49
C ASP A 125 5.48 7.05 -25.93
N GLU A 126 5.83 7.24 -27.21
CA GLU A 126 5.75 8.55 -27.86
C GLU A 126 4.28 8.96 -28.06
N TYR A 127 3.99 10.25 -27.92
CA TYR A 127 2.65 10.83 -27.97
C TYR A 127 2.43 11.66 -29.23
N ARG A 128 1.17 11.72 -29.62
CA ARG A 128 0.61 12.65 -30.59
C ARG A 128 -0.37 13.58 -29.88
N GLU A 129 -0.36 14.84 -30.30
CA GLU A 129 -1.28 15.87 -29.87
C GLU A 129 -2.19 16.34 -31.01
N VAL A 130 -3.45 16.60 -30.68
CA VAL A 130 -4.35 17.43 -31.48
C VAL A 130 -4.95 18.50 -30.57
N THR A 131 -4.60 19.76 -30.76
CA THR A 131 -5.22 20.89 -30.05
C THR A 131 -6.13 21.68 -30.98
N VAL A 132 -7.35 21.93 -30.53
CA VAL A 132 -8.34 22.77 -31.23
C VAL A 132 -8.61 24.02 -30.38
N CYS A 133 -8.38 25.19 -30.97
CA CYS A 133 -8.73 26.48 -30.38
C CYS A 133 -10.10 26.92 -30.89
N LEU A 134 -11.11 26.84 -30.02
CA LEU A 134 -12.51 27.18 -30.33
C LEU A 134 -12.84 28.58 -29.83
N PRO A 135 -13.13 29.55 -30.71
CA PRO A 135 -13.57 30.88 -30.30
C PRO A 135 -15.02 30.83 -29.79
N GLY A 136 -15.26 31.42 -28.63
CA GLY A 136 -16.58 31.65 -28.04
C GLY A 136 -16.91 33.15 -27.97
N GLN A 137 -18.11 33.47 -27.49
CA GLN A 137 -18.57 34.87 -27.39
C GLN A 137 -17.71 35.70 -26.42
N ASN A 138 -17.30 35.11 -25.31
CA ASN A 138 -16.60 35.80 -24.21
C ASN A 138 -15.15 35.32 -23.97
N GLY A 139 -14.62 34.47 -24.86
CA GLY A 139 -13.32 33.85 -24.65
C GLY A 139 -12.96 32.80 -25.70
N VAL A 140 -11.89 32.06 -25.46
CA VAL A 140 -11.42 30.94 -26.29
C VAL A 140 -11.35 29.69 -25.42
N LEU A 141 -11.83 28.58 -25.95
CA LEU A 141 -11.66 27.26 -25.35
C LEU A 141 -10.56 26.52 -26.12
N LEU A 142 -9.51 26.09 -25.42
CA LEU A 142 -8.50 25.21 -25.97
C LEU A 142 -8.82 23.79 -25.54
N VAL A 143 -9.02 22.90 -26.50
CA VAL A 143 -9.23 21.46 -26.25
C VAL A 143 -8.06 20.70 -26.85
N THR A 144 -7.23 20.11 -25.99
CA THR A 144 -6.04 19.33 -26.33
C THR A 144 -6.34 17.85 -26.14
N PHE A 145 -6.10 17.06 -27.16
CA PHE A 145 -6.12 15.60 -27.10
C PHE A 145 -4.68 15.09 -27.19
N LEU A 146 -4.24 14.32 -26.20
CA LEU A 146 -2.92 13.69 -26.15
C LEU A 146 -3.10 12.18 -26.01
N ALA A 147 -2.48 11.41 -26.91
CA ALA A 147 -2.55 9.96 -26.86
C ALA A 147 -1.27 9.33 -27.45
N PRO A 148 -0.94 8.08 -27.10
CA PRO A 148 0.17 7.35 -27.71
C PRO A 148 0.07 7.35 -29.24
N GLN A 149 1.20 7.46 -29.94
CA GLN A 149 1.24 7.64 -31.39
C GLN A 149 0.52 6.51 -32.17
N LYS A 150 0.48 5.30 -31.59
CA LYS A 150 -0.18 4.10 -32.15
C LYS A 150 -1.66 3.93 -31.71
N THR A 151 -2.28 4.96 -31.15
CA THR A 151 -3.67 4.90 -30.68
C THR A 151 -4.64 4.65 -31.84
N ALA A 152 -5.53 3.67 -31.68
CA ALA A 152 -6.49 3.29 -32.71
C ALA A 152 -7.57 4.36 -32.93
N ARG A 153 -8.13 4.43 -34.15
CA ARG A 153 -9.17 5.42 -34.49
C ARG A 153 -10.39 5.37 -33.56
N ARG A 154 -10.79 4.19 -33.11
CA ARG A 154 -11.91 4.01 -32.16
C ARG A 154 -11.66 4.77 -30.86
N ASP A 155 -10.44 4.70 -30.35
CA ASP A 155 -10.05 5.27 -29.07
C ASP A 155 -9.95 6.81 -29.15
N TRP A 156 -9.60 7.36 -30.32
CA TRP A 156 -9.74 8.79 -30.61
C TRP A 156 -11.21 9.25 -30.65
N LEU A 157 -12.11 8.45 -31.23
CA LEU A 157 -13.54 8.77 -31.27
C LEU A 157 -14.15 8.78 -29.86
N GLU A 158 -13.76 7.83 -28.99
CA GLU A 158 -14.15 7.84 -27.57
C GLU A 158 -13.76 9.16 -26.88
N MET A 159 -12.54 9.66 -27.13
CA MET A 159 -12.10 10.93 -26.55
C MET A 159 -12.96 12.12 -27.03
N VAL A 160 -13.30 12.14 -28.32
CA VAL A 160 -14.18 13.18 -28.88
C VAL A 160 -15.58 13.11 -28.29
N ASP A 161 -16.11 11.90 -28.09
CA ASP A 161 -17.42 11.71 -27.48
C ASP A 161 -17.46 12.16 -26.02
N ILE A 162 -16.38 11.96 -25.25
CA ILE A 162 -16.25 12.54 -23.90
C ILE A 162 -16.37 14.06 -23.95
N VAL A 163 -15.61 14.75 -24.81
CA VAL A 163 -15.64 16.22 -24.93
C VAL A 163 -17.03 16.74 -25.29
N ARG A 164 -17.79 16.02 -26.12
CA ARG A 164 -19.15 16.41 -26.51
C ARG A 164 -20.15 16.43 -25.35
N THR A 165 -19.85 15.72 -24.25
CA THR A 165 -20.70 15.68 -23.06
C THR A 165 -20.31 16.72 -22.01
N VAL A 166 -19.25 17.51 -22.26
CA VAL A 166 -18.78 18.53 -21.32
C VAL A 166 -19.73 19.71 -21.31
N GLU A 167 -20.18 20.07 -20.11
CA GLU A 167 -21.01 21.24 -19.84
C GLU A 167 -20.38 22.09 -18.73
N PHE A 168 -20.58 23.41 -18.78
CA PHE A 168 -20.17 24.29 -17.69
C PHE A 168 -21.31 24.46 -16.70
N VAL A 169 -21.00 24.32 -15.42
CA VAL A 169 -21.96 24.48 -14.33
C VAL A 169 -22.25 25.97 -14.13
N PRO A 170 -23.53 26.37 -13.98
CA PRO A 170 -23.87 27.77 -13.73
C PRO A 170 -23.23 28.34 -12.45
N PRO A 171 -22.82 29.63 -12.43
CA PRO A 171 -22.14 30.25 -11.30
C PRO A 171 -22.87 30.11 -9.95
N GLU A 172 -24.20 30.14 -9.96
CA GLU A 172 -25.05 30.02 -8.76
C GLU A 172 -25.01 28.64 -8.10
N LYS A 173 -24.56 27.61 -8.83
CA LYS A 173 -24.38 26.25 -8.29
C LYS A 173 -22.96 25.99 -7.81
N LEU A 174 -22.03 26.91 -8.04
CA LEU A 174 -20.63 26.74 -7.67
C LEU A 174 -20.44 26.85 -6.16
N VAL A 175 -19.58 26.00 -5.63
CA VAL A 175 -19.20 26.00 -4.23
C VAL A 175 -17.82 26.64 -4.10
N ALA A 176 -17.73 27.71 -3.31
CA ALA A 176 -16.47 28.37 -3.05
C ALA A 176 -15.52 27.45 -2.27
N TRP A 177 -14.26 27.41 -2.67
CA TRP A 177 -13.24 26.55 -2.06
C TRP A 177 -11.95 27.32 -1.72
N SER A 178 -11.06 26.61 -1.03
CA SER A 178 -9.70 27.03 -0.70
C SER A 178 -8.73 25.88 -0.91
N VAL A 179 -7.48 26.20 -1.24
CA VAL A 179 -6.41 25.20 -1.30
C VAL A 179 -6.01 24.83 0.12
N GLN A 180 -5.96 23.53 0.41
CA GLN A 180 -5.45 22.97 1.65
C GLN A 180 -4.27 22.04 1.34
N THR A 181 -3.40 21.85 2.31
CA THR A 181 -2.19 21.03 2.18
C THR A 181 -2.39 19.67 2.84
N ILE A 182 -2.02 18.61 2.14
CA ILE A 182 -1.86 17.27 2.72
C ILE A 182 -0.45 17.20 3.28
N LEU A 183 -0.32 16.92 4.58
CA LEU A 183 0.96 16.91 5.27
C LEU A 183 1.57 15.50 5.35
N ASP A 184 2.89 15.43 5.37
CA ASP A 184 3.61 14.25 5.83
C ASP A 184 3.70 14.29 7.37
N SER A 185 3.09 13.32 8.06
CA SER A 185 3.02 13.30 9.53
C SER A 185 4.39 13.13 10.20
N GLU A 186 5.36 12.53 9.50
CA GLU A 186 6.70 12.32 10.05
C GLU A 186 7.56 13.59 9.97
N THR A 187 7.42 14.37 8.89
CA THR A 187 8.28 15.54 8.63
C THR A 187 7.58 16.88 8.83
N GLY A 188 6.25 16.90 8.91
CA GLY A 188 5.42 18.12 8.88
C GLY A 188 5.44 18.84 7.53
N GLY A 189 6.12 18.29 6.51
CA GLY A 189 6.27 18.90 5.19
C GLY A 189 5.04 18.73 4.30
N PRO A 190 4.89 19.56 3.25
CA PRO A 190 3.80 19.44 2.29
C PRO A 190 4.02 18.20 1.40
N LEU A 191 3.09 17.26 1.45
CA LEU A 191 3.05 16.11 0.56
C LEU A 191 2.26 16.39 -0.72
N GLY A 192 1.22 17.21 -0.61
CA GLY A 192 0.30 17.48 -1.70
C GLY A 192 -0.70 18.59 -1.39
N THR A 193 -1.58 18.85 -2.34
CA THR A 193 -2.64 19.86 -2.24
C THR A 193 -4.00 19.28 -2.60
N ILE A 194 -5.04 19.89 -2.05
CA ILE A 194 -6.44 19.52 -2.27
C ILE A 194 -7.32 20.77 -2.15
N HIS A 195 -8.39 20.85 -2.94
CA HIS A 195 -9.37 21.93 -2.86
C HIS A 195 -10.52 21.51 -1.95
N ILE A 196 -10.78 22.32 -0.93
CA ILE A 196 -11.77 22.06 0.11
C ILE A 196 -12.81 23.18 0.14
N PRO A 197 -14.11 22.87 0.25
CA PRO A 197 -15.17 23.87 0.43
C PRO A 197 -14.85 24.84 1.57
N ARG A 198 -15.08 26.14 1.36
CA ARG A 198 -14.85 27.14 2.39
C ARG A 198 -15.76 26.90 3.58
N GLY A 199 -15.17 26.86 4.78
CA GLY A 199 -15.90 26.63 6.03
C GLY A 199 -16.05 25.15 6.41
N ALA A 200 -15.57 24.21 5.59
CA ALA A 200 -15.51 22.80 5.99
C ALA A 200 -14.35 22.54 6.97
N GLU A 201 -14.57 21.62 7.91
CA GLU A 201 -13.48 21.05 8.73
C GLU A 201 -12.62 20.16 7.82
N TYR A 202 -11.30 20.32 7.88
CA TYR A 202 -10.35 19.55 7.09
C TYR A 202 -9.21 19.00 7.95
N ARG A 203 -8.87 17.73 7.71
CA ARG A 203 -7.62 17.10 8.17
C ARG A 203 -7.07 16.23 7.03
N GLY A 204 -5.84 16.48 6.61
CA GLY A 204 -5.18 15.67 5.58
C GLY A 204 -3.73 15.45 5.92
N GLN A 205 -3.37 14.21 6.20
CA GLN A 205 -2.00 13.84 6.56
C GLN A 205 -1.69 12.39 6.20
N THR A 206 -0.42 12.02 6.13
CA THR A 206 -0.04 10.61 6.05
C THR A 206 -0.29 9.90 7.38
N VAL A 207 -0.73 8.66 7.30
CA VAL A 207 -0.84 7.72 8.42
C VAL A 207 0.11 6.56 8.18
N ILE A 208 0.64 6.02 9.27
CA ILE A 208 1.57 4.89 9.26
C ILE A 208 0.78 3.60 9.50
N LEU A 209 0.83 2.67 8.55
CA LEU A 209 0.25 1.33 8.67
C LEU A 209 1.34 0.28 8.45
N GLY A 210 1.91 -0.21 9.55
CA GLY A 210 3.13 -1.01 9.49
C GLY A 210 4.27 -0.18 8.89
N THR A 211 4.82 -0.61 7.76
CA THR A 211 5.88 0.13 7.04
C THR A 211 5.34 1.06 5.95
N GLN A 212 4.02 1.04 5.70
CA GLN A 212 3.38 1.86 4.68
C GLN A 212 3.04 3.24 5.22
N ARG A 213 3.20 4.26 4.37
CA ARG A 213 2.64 5.59 4.60
C ARG A 213 1.60 5.86 3.54
N GLN A 214 0.38 6.13 3.98
CA GLN A 214 -0.76 6.37 3.09
C GLN A 214 -1.43 7.67 3.50
N PRO A 215 -1.96 8.47 2.55
CA PRO A 215 -2.69 9.68 2.91
C PRO A 215 -4.05 9.28 3.51
N ALA A 216 -4.37 9.85 4.66
CA ALA A 216 -5.70 9.88 5.25
C ALA A 216 -6.28 11.29 5.08
N ILE A 217 -7.53 11.36 4.65
CA ILE A 217 -8.22 12.63 4.39
C ILE A 217 -9.55 12.60 5.14
N PHE A 218 -9.91 13.72 5.74
CA PHE A 218 -11.18 13.94 6.41
C PHE A 218 -11.67 15.35 6.09
N VAL A 219 -12.90 15.44 5.60
CA VAL A 219 -13.59 16.68 5.27
C VAL A 219 -15.01 16.59 5.83
N ARG A 220 -15.44 17.57 6.62
CA ARG A 220 -16.80 17.58 7.19
C ARG A 220 -17.42 18.97 7.11
N GLN A 221 -18.70 19.01 6.72
CA GLN A 221 -19.52 20.22 6.75
C GLN A 221 -20.98 19.85 7.04
N GLY A 222 -21.40 19.98 8.30
CA GLY A 222 -22.72 19.53 8.74
C GLY A 222 -22.86 18.00 8.62
N GLU A 223 -23.85 17.55 7.83
CA GLU A 223 -24.11 16.13 7.53
C GLU A 223 -23.25 15.58 6.39
N PHE A 224 -22.67 16.47 5.58
CA PHE A 224 -21.70 16.11 4.55
C PHE A 224 -20.39 15.67 5.21
N LEU A 225 -19.90 14.50 4.79
CA LEU A 225 -18.61 13.96 5.17
C LEU A 225 -17.95 13.31 3.95
N PHE A 226 -16.68 13.64 3.72
CA PHE A 226 -15.82 12.93 2.78
C PHE A 226 -14.56 12.50 3.51
N ARG A 227 -14.16 11.23 3.37
CA ARG A 227 -12.93 10.74 3.97
C ARG A 227 -12.27 9.62 3.17
N ARG A 228 -10.96 9.51 3.33
CA ARG A 228 -10.17 8.35 2.93
C ARG A 228 -9.59 7.73 4.19
N ASP A 229 -10.02 6.50 4.47
CA ASP A 229 -9.41 5.67 5.50
C ASP A 229 -8.49 4.64 4.89
N ASN A 230 -7.51 4.21 5.67
CA ASN A 230 -6.65 3.09 5.38
C ASN A 230 -6.83 2.07 6.50
N ILE A 231 -7.12 0.82 6.13
CA ILE A 231 -7.45 -0.27 7.04
C ILE A 231 -6.50 -1.43 6.77
N LEU A 232 -5.85 -1.91 7.83
CA LEU A 232 -5.02 -3.10 7.82
C LEU A 232 -5.56 -4.10 8.85
N VAL A 233 -5.90 -5.29 8.37
CA VAL A 233 -6.30 -6.43 9.20
C VAL A 233 -5.19 -7.47 9.10
N GLN A 234 -4.65 -7.88 10.23
CA GLN A 234 -3.69 -8.97 10.33
C GLN A 234 -4.22 -9.98 11.32
N SER A 235 -4.63 -11.14 10.84
CA SER A 235 -5.15 -12.23 11.65
C SER A 235 -4.29 -13.47 11.49
N THR A 236 -3.95 -14.11 12.60
CA THR A 236 -3.24 -15.40 12.63
C THR A 236 -4.01 -16.34 13.52
N VAL A 237 -4.21 -17.57 13.04
CA VAL A 237 -4.83 -18.67 13.78
C VAL A 237 -3.87 -19.85 13.75
N LEU A 238 -3.58 -20.40 14.93
CA LEU A 238 -2.83 -21.64 15.11
C LEU A 238 -3.77 -22.69 15.68
N GLN A 239 -3.94 -23.79 14.97
CA GLN A 239 -4.72 -24.94 15.40
C GLN A 239 -3.79 -26.13 15.65
N THR A 240 -3.87 -26.70 16.85
CA THR A 240 -3.13 -27.90 17.27
C THR A 240 -4.10 -28.99 17.68
N GLN A 241 -3.60 -30.22 17.87
CA GLN A 241 -4.41 -31.31 18.40
C GLN A 241 -4.94 -31.06 19.82
N PHE A 242 -4.37 -30.09 20.55
CA PHE A 242 -4.73 -29.75 21.94
C PHE A 242 -5.59 -28.49 22.05
N GLY A 243 -5.96 -27.88 20.93
CA GLY A 243 -6.75 -26.65 20.89
C GLY A 243 -6.26 -25.65 19.83
N GLY A 244 -7.04 -24.59 19.64
CA GLY A 244 -6.71 -23.49 18.73
C GLY A 244 -6.55 -22.17 19.46
N SER A 245 -5.67 -21.32 18.97
CA SER A 245 -5.55 -19.93 19.38
C SER A 245 -5.57 -19.03 18.14
N GLY A 246 -6.09 -17.82 18.29
CA GLY A 246 -6.15 -16.87 17.20
C GLY A 246 -6.12 -15.44 17.72
N THR A 247 -5.48 -14.57 16.95
CA THR A 247 -5.42 -13.13 17.27
C THR A 247 -5.62 -12.33 16.00
N THR A 248 -6.20 -11.14 16.15
CA THR A 248 -6.30 -10.17 15.07
C THR A 248 -5.88 -8.80 15.56
N ILE A 249 -4.99 -8.18 14.81
CA ILE A 249 -4.68 -6.76 14.91
C ILE A 249 -5.46 -6.04 13.81
N LEU A 250 -6.34 -5.14 14.22
CA LEU A 250 -7.05 -4.21 13.35
C LEU A 250 -6.43 -2.83 13.50
N ASN A 251 -5.87 -2.31 12.41
CA ASN A 251 -5.36 -0.94 12.33
C ASN A 251 -6.26 -0.11 11.41
N ILE A 252 -6.76 1.00 11.92
CA ILE A 252 -7.53 1.99 11.15
C ILE A 252 -6.79 3.33 11.27
N ASN A 253 -6.32 3.87 10.14
CA ASN A 253 -5.63 5.15 10.07
C ASN A 253 -4.45 5.29 11.05
N GLY A 254 -3.70 4.21 11.29
CA GLY A 254 -2.56 4.16 12.19
C GLY A 254 -2.89 3.79 13.64
N ALA A 255 -4.17 3.79 14.03
CA ALA A 255 -4.60 3.33 15.34
C ALA A 255 -4.80 1.81 15.34
N SER A 256 -3.91 1.07 16.02
CA SER A 256 -3.98 -0.38 16.17
C SER A 256 -4.82 -0.80 17.37
N SER A 257 -5.59 -1.88 17.23
CA SER A 257 -6.37 -2.51 18.29
C SER A 257 -6.33 -4.02 18.17
N LEU A 258 -6.24 -4.71 19.30
CA LEU A 258 -6.41 -6.16 19.37
C LEU A 258 -7.90 -6.50 19.41
N GLN A 259 -8.34 -7.38 18.52
CA GLN A 259 -9.73 -7.80 18.45
C GLN A 259 -9.98 -9.02 19.37
N PRO A 260 -11.15 -9.10 20.02
CA PRO A 260 -11.46 -10.16 20.96
C PRO A 260 -11.68 -11.53 20.29
N GLN A 261 -12.02 -11.53 18.99
CA GLN A 261 -12.17 -12.74 18.18
C GLN A 261 -11.38 -12.59 16.88
N PRO A 262 -10.84 -13.69 16.33
CA PRO A 262 -10.12 -13.65 15.07
C PRO A 262 -11.05 -13.25 13.92
N ILE A 263 -10.66 -12.26 13.13
CA ILE A 263 -11.36 -11.81 11.92
C ILE A 263 -10.64 -12.40 10.71
N PHE A 264 -11.25 -13.41 10.11
CA PHE A 264 -10.72 -14.07 8.92
C PHE A 264 -11.51 -13.62 7.68
N LEU A 265 -10.91 -12.71 6.90
CA LEU A 265 -11.50 -12.21 5.67
C LEU A 265 -11.06 -13.11 4.51
N THR A 266 -12.01 -13.69 3.78
CA THR A 266 -11.70 -14.64 2.69
C THR A 266 -12.09 -14.13 1.32
N SER A 267 -12.90 -13.07 1.28
CA SER A 267 -13.49 -12.52 0.08
C SER A 267 -13.68 -11.01 0.19
N VAL A 268 -13.95 -10.36 -0.95
CA VAL A 268 -14.34 -8.95 -0.99
C VAL A 268 -15.67 -8.71 -0.26
N ASP A 269 -16.56 -9.71 -0.22
CA ASP A 269 -17.81 -9.65 0.54
C ASP A 269 -17.56 -9.57 2.05
N ASP A 270 -16.52 -10.24 2.56
CA ASP A 270 -16.16 -10.14 3.97
C ASP A 270 -15.54 -8.79 4.31
N VAL A 271 -14.78 -8.21 3.39
CA VAL A 271 -14.25 -6.84 3.51
C VAL A 271 -15.41 -5.83 3.58
N GLU A 272 -16.43 -5.99 2.74
CA GLU A 272 -17.65 -5.17 2.76
C GLU A 272 -18.36 -5.26 4.11
N LYS A 273 -18.57 -6.48 4.65
CA LYS A 273 -19.17 -6.68 5.98
C LYS A 273 -18.36 -5.99 7.09
N LEU A 274 -17.04 -6.08 7.04
CA LEU A 274 -16.16 -5.39 8.00
C LEU A 274 -16.35 -3.87 7.93
N VAL A 275 -16.42 -3.29 6.72
CA VAL A 275 -16.64 -1.85 6.53
C VAL A 275 -18.00 -1.42 7.10
N LEU A 276 -19.06 -2.19 6.86
CA LEU A 276 -20.37 -1.92 7.44
C LEU A 276 -20.38 -2.02 8.97
N ALA A 277 -19.66 -2.99 9.54
CA ALA A 277 -19.51 -3.13 10.98
C ALA A 277 -18.76 -1.94 11.60
N ILE A 278 -17.71 -1.45 10.92
CA ILE A 278 -16.99 -0.23 11.32
C ILE A 278 -17.94 0.98 11.29
N TRP A 279 -18.74 1.12 10.23
CA TRP A 279 -19.72 2.21 10.13
C TRP A 279 -20.80 2.13 11.21
N GLN A 280 -21.28 0.94 11.52
CA GLN A 280 -22.24 0.73 12.60
C GLN A 280 -21.65 1.08 13.97
N SER A 281 -20.39 0.70 14.22
CA SER A 281 -19.68 1.07 15.45
C SER A 281 -19.49 2.59 15.57
N GLU A 282 -19.18 3.26 14.46
CA GLU A 282 -18.98 4.71 14.42
C GLU A 282 -20.27 5.50 14.63
N THR A 283 -21.37 5.10 13.97
CA THR A 283 -22.61 5.89 13.96
C THR A 283 -23.67 5.39 14.93
N GLY A 284 -23.51 4.19 15.48
CA GLY A 284 -24.54 3.49 16.26
C GLY A 284 -25.75 3.04 15.42
N GLN A 285 -25.68 3.14 14.09
CA GLN A 285 -26.80 2.83 13.18
C GLN A 285 -26.48 1.63 12.30
N SER A 286 -27.48 0.80 12.03
CA SER A 286 -27.36 -0.27 11.05
C SER A 286 -27.46 0.28 9.63
N TRP A 287 -26.49 -0.06 8.79
CA TRP A 287 -26.42 0.36 7.39
C TRP A 287 -26.91 -0.75 6.47
N SER A 288 -27.85 -0.44 5.58
CA SER A 288 -28.35 -1.39 4.57
C SER A 288 -27.75 -1.10 3.22
N VAL A 289 -27.06 -2.07 2.62
CA VAL A 289 -26.49 -1.94 1.28
C VAL A 289 -27.61 -1.90 0.24
N THR A 290 -27.67 -0.84 -0.56
CA THR A 290 -28.64 -0.66 -1.64
C THR A 290 -28.05 -0.89 -3.02
N LYS A 291 -26.72 -0.73 -3.16
CA LYS A 291 -26.00 -0.99 -4.41
C LYS A 291 -24.60 -1.52 -4.11
N ARG A 292 -24.14 -2.48 -4.91
CA ARG A 292 -22.76 -2.95 -4.92
C ARG A 292 -22.33 -3.28 -6.33
N ARG A 293 -21.07 -3.04 -6.64
CA ARG A 293 -20.51 -3.35 -7.96
C ARG A 293 -18.99 -3.49 -7.93
N ASP A 294 -18.49 -4.51 -8.61
CA ASP A 294 -17.06 -4.67 -8.86
C ASP A 294 -16.57 -3.69 -9.93
N ILE A 295 -15.47 -3.01 -9.64
CA ILE A 295 -14.87 -2.05 -10.55
C ILE A 295 -13.74 -2.75 -11.31
N PRO A 296 -13.68 -2.64 -12.65
CA PRO A 296 -12.58 -3.23 -13.39
C PRO A 296 -11.25 -2.56 -13.01
N ALA A 297 -10.22 -3.40 -12.80
CA ALA A 297 -8.85 -2.94 -12.67
C ALA A 297 -8.33 -2.41 -14.02
N SER A 298 -7.62 -1.29 -13.98
CA SER A 298 -6.85 -0.72 -15.09
C SER A 298 -5.71 -1.67 -15.51
N LEU A 299 -5.14 -1.43 -16.70
CA LEU A 299 -4.02 -2.23 -17.19
C LEU A 299 -2.82 -2.20 -16.24
N MET A 300 -2.49 -1.03 -15.69
CA MET A 300 -1.38 -0.87 -14.76
C MET A 300 -1.63 -1.58 -13.42
N GLU A 301 -2.83 -1.45 -12.84
CA GLU A 301 -3.19 -2.15 -11.59
C GLU A 301 -3.12 -3.68 -11.77
N ARG A 302 -3.56 -4.20 -12.92
CA ARG A 302 -3.46 -5.63 -13.23
C ARG A 302 -2.02 -6.10 -13.32
N ALA A 303 -1.18 -5.35 -14.04
CA ALA A 303 0.24 -5.70 -14.21
C ALA A 303 0.97 -5.72 -12.85
N MET A 304 0.78 -4.68 -12.03
CA MET A 304 1.35 -4.59 -10.69
C MET A 304 0.86 -5.71 -9.77
N PHE A 305 -0.44 -6.00 -9.79
CA PHE A 305 -1.01 -7.07 -8.98
C PHE A 305 -0.47 -8.45 -9.40
N GLN A 306 -0.34 -8.71 -10.70
CA GLN A 306 0.23 -9.96 -11.21
C GLN A 306 1.69 -10.13 -10.80
N GLN A 307 2.50 -9.07 -10.88
CA GLN A 307 3.88 -9.08 -10.42
C GLN A 307 3.96 -9.40 -8.91
N GLY A 308 3.15 -8.72 -8.09
CA GLY A 308 3.08 -8.99 -6.65
C GLY A 308 2.63 -10.42 -6.33
N ALA A 309 1.65 -10.94 -7.06
CA ALA A 309 1.18 -12.31 -6.91
C ALA A 309 2.26 -13.34 -7.27
N GLN A 310 3.06 -13.09 -8.30
CA GLN A 310 4.20 -13.96 -8.67
C GLN A 310 5.26 -13.99 -7.56
N MET A 311 5.63 -12.83 -7.02
CA MET A 311 6.61 -12.76 -5.91
C MET A 311 6.09 -13.47 -4.66
N LEU A 312 4.81 -13.32 -4.34
CA LEU A 312 4.17 -14.02 -3.24
C LEU A 312 4.23 -15.54 -3.44
N ASN A 313 3.90 -16.03 -4.63
CA ASN A 313 3.92 -17.48 -4.92
C ASN A 313 5.32 -18.06 -4.80
N GLN A 314 6.35 -17.33 -5.26
CA GLN A 314 7.75 -17.72 -5.09
C GLN A 314 8.12 -17.80 -3.60
N ALA A 315 7.79 -16.78 -2.81
CA ALA A 315 8.05 -16.77 -1.37
C ALA A 315 7.31 -17.93 -0.68
N ALA A 316 6.01 -18.09 -0.94
CA ALA A 316 5.20 -19.15 -0.34
C ALA A 316 5.79 -20.55 -0.61
N THR A 317 6.29 -20.78 -1.83
CA THR A 317 6.95 -22.05 -2.20
C THR A 317 8.21 -22.30 -1.38
N VAL A 318 9.06 -21.29 -1.17
CA VAL A 318 10.29 -21.40 -0.37
C VAL A 318 9.98 -21.76 1.09
N TYR A 319 8.89 -21.22 1.64
CA TYR A 319 8.49 -21.46 3.03
C TYR A 319 7.53 -22.66 3.21
N GLY A 320 7.29 -23.46 2.16
CA GLY A 320 6.37 -24.60 2.23
C GLY A 320 4.92 -24.21 2.58
N ARG A 321 4.50 -22.99 2.22
CA ARG A 321 3.16 -22.47 2.48
C ARG A 321 2.33 -22.45 1.21
N SER A 322 1.02 -22.67 1.34
CA SER A 322 0.06 -22.30 0.31
C SER A 322 -0.37 -20.85 0.55
N ALA A 323 -0.27 -20.01 -0.47
CA ALA A 323 -0.71 -18.62 -0.39
C ALA A 323 -1.59 -18.24 -1.58
N THR A 324 -2.61 -17.44 -1.33
CA THR A 324 -3.49 -16.87 -2.35
C THR A 324 -3.66 -15.39 -2.10
N THR A 325 -3.71 -14.61 -3.18
CA THR A 325 -3.95 -13.16 -3.12
C THR A 325 -5.09 -12.78 -4.04
N SER A 326 -5.93 -11.84 -3.61
CA SER A 326 -7.01 -11.28 -4.41
C SER A 326 -7.02 -9.75 -4.33
N MET A 327 -7.45 -9.11 -5.43
CA MET A 327 -7.59 -7.67 -5.50
C MET A 327 -8.95 -7.26 -4.94
N ILE A 328 -8.96 -6.24 -4.09
CA ILE A 328 -10.17 -5.58 -3.61
C ILE A 328 -10.37 -4.36 -4.51
N LYS A 329 -11.45 -4.33 -5.29
CA LYS A 329 -11.87 -3.13 -6.04
C LYS A 329 -13.38 -3.10 -6.21
N ARG A 330 -14.08 -2.44 -5.28
CA ARG A 330 -15.54 -2.48 -5.19
C ARG A 330 -16.12 -1.14 -4.82
N GLU A 331 -17.26 -0.82 -5.42
CA GLU A 331 -18.14 0.28 -5.02
C GLU A 331 -19.28 -0.28 -4.17
N LEU A 332 -19.60 0.42 -3.08
CA LEU A 332 -20.82 0.20 -2.31
C LEU A 332 -21.60 1.49 -2.09
N ARG A 333 -22.92 1.34 -2.00
CA ARG A 333 -23.84 2.34 -1.49
C ARG A 333 -24.67 1.71 -0.39
N ALA A 334 -24.74 2.38 0.75
CA ALA A 334 -25.55 1.97 1.88
C ALA A 334 -26.36 3.14 2.44
N GLU A 335 -27.45 2.82 3.12
CA GLU A 335 -28.37 3.81 3.66
C GLU A 335 -28.71 3.51 5.12
N ALA A 336 -28.86 4.58 5.91
CA ALA A 336 -29.28 4.55 7.30
C ALA A 336 -30.20 5.76 7.58
N GLY A 337 -31.51 5.53 7.59
CA GLY A 337 -32.49 6.61 7.73
C GLY A 337 -32.47 7.59 6.55
N THR A 338 -32.16 8.85 6.81
CA THR A 338 -32.00 9.91 5.80
C THR A 338 -30.58 10.00 5.24
N LEU A 339 -29.62 9.29 5.84
CA LEU A 339 -28.21 9.32 5.43
C LEU A 339 -27.93 8.27 4.36
N VAL A 340 -27.11 8.67 3.39
CA VAL A 340 -26.57 7.81 2.36
C VAL A 340 -25.05 7.82 2.50
N ARG A 341 -24.41 6.65 2.44
CA ARG A 341 -22.97 6.48 2.31
C ARG A 341 -22.63 5.82 0.99
N GLU A 342 -21.68 6.40 0.27
CA GLU A 342 -21.08 5.82 -0.92
C GLU A 342 -19.61 5.61 -0.65
N ALA A 343 -19.09 4.43 -0.98
CA ALA A 343 -17.69 4.15 -0.78
C ALA A 343 -17.08 3.31 -1.89
N VAL A 344 -15.80 3.58 -2.15
CA VAL A 344 -14.96 2.77 -3.03
C VAL A 344 -13.87 2.13 -2.18
N LEU A 345 -13.84 0.81 -2.21
CA LEU A 345 -12.87 -0.06 -1.56
C LEU A 345 -11.78 -0.39 -2.56
N THR A 346 -10.51 -0.17 -2.21
CA THR A 346 -9.37 -0.53 -3.06
C THR A 346 -8.22 -1.07 -2.23
N GLY A 347 -7.69 -2.25 -2.58
CA GLY A 347 -6.60 -2.89 -1.86
C GLY A 347 -6.34 -4.34 -2.26
N SER A 348 -5.80 -5.12 -1.33
CA SER A 348 -5.50 -6.53 -1.52
C SER A 348 -5.84 -7.37 -0.29
N LEU A 349 -6.23 -8.61 -0.54
CA LEU A 349 -6.41 -9.64 0.47
C LEU A 349 -5.40 -10.77 0.23
N LEU A 350 -4.71 -11.18 1.29
CA LEU A 350 -3.75 -12.26 1.32
C LEU A 350 -4.23 -13.32 2.31
N LEU A 351 -4.27 -14.58 1.85
CA LEU A 351 -4.48 -15.74 2.69
C LEU A 351 -3.28 -16.66 2.54
N ALA A 352 -2.67 -17.06 3.65
CA ALA A 352 -1.60 -18.05 3.66
C ALA A 352 -1.93 -19.15 4.67
N GLN A 353 -1.56 -20.39 4.34
CA GLN A 353 -1.78 -21.55 5.18
C GLN A 353 -0.53 -22.42 5.19
N GLN A 354 -0.27 -23.01 6.34
CA GLN A 354 0.78 -24.00 6.53
C GLN A 354 0.20 -25.12 7.38
N ALA A 355 0.09 -26.31 6.80
CA ALA A 355 -0.34 -27.50 7.51
C ALA A 355 0.87 -28.39 7.77
N ASP A 356 1.02 -28.79 9.02
CA ASP A 356 2.01 -29.75 9.50
C ASP A 356 1.28 -30.86 10.29
N PHE A 357 1.95 -31.98 10.57
CA PHE A 357 1.32 -33.14 11.19
C PHE A 357 0.84 -32.88 12.64
N ILE A 358 1.47 -31.94 13.33
CA ILE A 358 1.13 -31.52 14.70
C ILE A 358 0.32 -30.22 14.79
N SER A 359 0.36 -29.38 13.75
CA SER A 359 -0.28 -28.07 13.79
C SER A 359 -0.65 -27.55 12.40
N ALA A 360 -1.73 -26.80 12.31
CA ALA A 360 -2.10 -26.03 11.12
C ALA A 360 -2.13 -24.55 11.49
N SER A 361 -1.43 -23.72 10.73
CA SER A 361 -1.51 -22.26 10.86
C SER A 361 -2.16 -21.66 9.63
N GLN A 362 -2.97 -20.62 9.87
CA GLN A 362 -3.56 -19.81 8.83
C GLN A 362 -3.35 -18.34 9.15
N ASP A 363 -2.91 -17.59 8.14
CA ASP A 363 -2.72 -16.15 8.19
C ASP A 363 -3.66 -15.47 7.18
N CYS A 364 -4.34 -14.43 7.62
CA CYS A 364 -5.14 -13.55 6.78
C CYS A 364 -4.60 -12.12 6.93
N THR A 365 -4.26 -11.48 5.82
CA THR A 365 -3.90 -10.07 5.79
C THR A 365 -4.75 -9.34 4.77
N ALA A 366 -5.54 -8.36 5.21
CA ALA A 366 -6.26 -7.46 4.32
C ALA A 366 -5.69 -6.05 4.48
N SER A 367 -5.25 -5.44 3.38
CA SER A 367 -4.75 -4.07 3.35
C SER A 367 -5.53 -3.30 2.30
N PHE A 368 -6.38 -2.37 2.72
CA PHE A 368 -7.26 -1.66 1.81
C PHE A 368 -7.56 -0.24 2.27
N SER A 369 -7.90 0.60 1.31
CA SER A 369 -8.40 1.95 1.55
C SER A 369 -9.90 2.01 1.31
N VAL A 370 -10.57 2.85 2.10
CA VAL A 370 -12.00 3.15 1.98
C VAL A 370 -12.12 4.63 1.67
N MET A 371 -12.45 4.97 0.43
CA MET A 371 -12.84 6.33 0.10
C MET A 371 -14.34 6.44 0.23
N MET A 372 -14.82 7.18 1.23
CA MET A 372 -16.23 7.26 1.59
C MET A 372 -16.72 8.70 1.51
N SER A 373 -17.92 8.85 1.02
CA SER A 373 -18.73 10.06 1.14
C SER A 373 -20.04 9.74 1.85
N GLN A 374 -20.51 10.66 2.66
CA GLN A 374 -21.80 10.63 3.33
C GLN A 374 -22.50 11.96 3.09
N PHE A 375 -23.81 11.88 2.86
CA PHE A 375 -24.67 13.03 2.70
C PHE A 375 -26.11 12.69 3.10
N ASN A 376 -26.91 13.73 3.31
CA ASN A 376 -28.36 13.59 3.44
C ASN A 376 -28.95 13.29 2.05
N ARG A 377 -29.91 12.37 1.97
CA ARG A 377 -30.59 12.01 0.72
C ARG A 377 -31.16 13.22 -0.02
N GLU A 378 -31.63 14.25 0.70
CA GLU A 378 -32.18 15.47 0.10
C GLU A 378 -31.11 16.32 -0.61
N ASN A 379 -29.85 16.26 -0.15
CA ASN A 379 -28.73 17.06 -0.69
C ASN A 379 -27.76 16.25 -1.56
N GLU A 380 -28.10 14.99 -1.88
CA GLU A 380 -27.21 14.04 -2.54
C GLU A 380 -26.55 14.58 -3.82
N GLU A 381 -27.33 15.19 -4.73
CA GLU A 381 -26.80 15.67 -6.01
C GLU A 381 -25.77 16.79 -5.79
N HIS A 382 -26.05 17.70 -4.85
CA HIS A 382 -25.16 18.79 -4.49
C HIS A 382 -23.87 18.26 -3.84
N ASP A 383 -24.01 17.47 -2.78
CA ASP A 383 -22.87 16.98 -1.99
C ASP A 383 -21.99 16.04 -2.81
N ARG A 384 -22.56 15.18 -3.66
CA ARG A 384 -21.77 14.38 -4.59
C ARG A 384 -20.99 15.27 -5.56
N GLY A 385 -21.59 16.37 -6.02
CA GLY A 385 -20.90 17.32 -6.88
C GLY A 385 -19.72 18.02 -6.21
N VAL A 386 -19.79 18.22 -4.90
CA VAL A 386 -18.67 18.69 -4.08
C VAL A 386 -17.58 17.61 -3.95
N VAL A 387 -17.95 16.34 -3.71
CA VAL A 387 -17.01 15.20 -3.63
C VAL A 387 -16.20 15.05 -4.91
N VAL A 388 -16.86 15.14 -6.07
CA VAL A 388 -16.18 15.06 -7.37
C VAL A 388 -15.12 16.15 -7.48
N GLY A 389 -15.42 17.38 -7.06
CA GLY A 389 -14.45 18.48 -7.06
C GLY A 389 -13.28 18.26 -6.10
N ILE A 390 -13.55 17.80 -4.88
CA ILE A 390 -12.50 17.44 -3.91
C ILE A 390 -11.55 16.40 -4.53
N MET A 391 -12.10 15.34 -5.13
CA MET A 391 -11.32 14.27 -5.75
C MET A 391 -10.54 14.71 -6.99
N ALA A 392 -11.14 15.55 -7.84
CA ALA A 392 -10.51 16.05 -9.06
C ALA A 392 -9.30 16.95 -8.76
N SER A 393 -9.31 17.63 -7.61
CA SER A 393 -8.26 18.57 -7.21
C SER A 393 -7.03 17.96 -6.56
N VAL A 394 -7.06 16.68 -6.16
CA VAL A 394 -5.93 16.17 -5.36
C VAL A 394 -4.68 16.01 -6.21
N ARG A 395 -3.59 16.60 -5.71
CA ARG A 395 -2.24 16.53 -6.27
C ARG A 395 -1.26 16.10 -5.20
N PHE A 396 -0.35 15.21 -5.56
CA PHE A 396 0.80 14.86 -4.74
C PHE A 396 2.08 15.37 -5.41
N SER A 397 3.03 15.82 -4.60
CA SER A 397 4.36 16.21 -5.08
C SER A 397 5.19 14.95 -5.36
N PRO A 398 5.66 14.72 -6.59
CA PRO A 398 6.50 13.57 -6.89
C PRO A 398 7.78 13.53 -6.06
N HIS A 399 8.38 14.70 -5.80
CA HIS A 399 9.57 14.81 -4.96
C HIS A 399 9.30 14.40 -3.52
N ALA A 400 8.19 14.85 -2.94
CA ALA A 400 7.82 14.49 -1.58
C ALA A 400 7.48 12.99 -1.46
N VAL A 401 6.77 12.44 -2.45
CA VAL A 401 6.44 11.02 -2.51
C VAL A 401 7.71 10.16 -2.68
N LEU A 402 8.65 10.57 -3.54
CA LEU A 402 9.93 9.87 -3.71
C LEU A 402 10.76 9.88 -2.42
N ALA A 403 10.83 11.02 -1.72
CA ALA A 403 11.51 11.12 -0.44
C ALA A 403 10.89 10.17 0.60
N LEU A 404 9.55 10.11 0.64
CA LEU A 404 8.83 9.18 1.50
C LEU A 404 9.10 7.72 1.11
N LEU A 405 9.08 7.37 -0.18
CA LEU A 405 9.40 6.02 -0.65
C LEU A 405 10.85 5.61 -0.32
N GLN A 406 11.79 6.54 -0.39
CA GLN A 406 13.17 6.32 0.01
C GLN A 406 13.28 5.97 1.50
N ARG A 407 12.56 6.69 2.37
CA ARG A 407 12.50 6.36 3.81
C ARG A 407 11.92 4.97 4.05
N ILE A 408 10.79 4.65 3.40
CA ILE A 408 10.19 3.31 3.45
C ILE A 408 11.20 2.24 3.05
N SER A 409 11.96 2.47 1.99
CA SER A 409 12.97 1.52 1.51
C SER A 409 14.09 1.29 2.53
N VAL A 410 14.61 2.36 3.14
CA VAL A 410 15.66 2.28 4.17
C VAL A 410 15.16 1.51 5.40
N GLU A 411 13.95 1.80 5.86
CA GLU A 411 13.37 1.12 7.02
C GLU A 411 13.06 -0.34 6.74
N ASN A 412 12.50 -0.66 5.57
CA ASN A 412 12.28 -2.05 5.17
C ASN A 412 13.61 -2.82 5.10
N ALA A 413 14.69 -2.21 4.63
CA ALA A 413 16.02 -2.83 4.62
C ALA A 413 16.57 -3.03 6.05
N ALA A 414 16.29 -2.12 6.98
CA ALA A 414 16.65 -2.29 8.39
C ALA A 414 15.84 -3.41 9.06
N LEU A 415 14.52 -3.44 8.85
CA LEU A 415 13.63 -4.49 9.36
C LEU A 415 13.99 -5.87 8.80
N ASN A 416 14.29 -5.96 7.50
CA ASN A 416 14.72 -7.22 6.90
C ASN A 416 16.04 -7.73 7.50
N ARG A 417 17.01 -6.84 7.78
CA ARG A 417 18.25 -7.23 8.48
C ARG A 417 17.97 -7.75 9.87
N MET A 418 17.16 -7.03 10.65
CA MET A 418 16.76 -7.45 11.99
C MET A 418 16.05 -8.82 11.98
N VAL A 419 15.14 -9.05 11.04
CA VAL A 419 14.45 -10.34 10.92
C VAL A 419 15.42 -11.46 10.54
N LEU A 420 16.39 -11.21 9.65
CA LEU A 420 17.40 -12.20 9.30
C LEU A 420 18.30 -12.54 10.49
N GLU A 421 18.74 -11.53 11.26
CA GLU A 421 19.51 -11.72 12.49
C GLU A 421 18.72 -12.56 13.51
N MET A 422 17.45 -12.22 13.76
CA MET A 422 16.59 -12.99 14.66
C MET A 422 16.38 -14.44 14.20
N VAL A 423 16.25 -14.68 12.89
CA VAL A 423 16.12 -16.04 12.34
C VAL A 423 17.40 -16.83 12.54
N GLN A 424 18.57 -16.20 12.30
CA GLN A 424 19.88 -16.83 12.52
C GLN A 424 20.08 -17.19 13.99
N GLU A 425 19.80 -16.25 14.91
CA GLU A 425 19.87 -16.49 16.36
C GLU A 425 18.94 -17.64 16.79
N GLN A 426 17.74 -17.71 16.21
CA GLN A 426 16.79 -18.77 16.51
C GLN A 426 17.20 -20.13 15.94
N GLU A 427 17.80 -20.17 14.74
CA GLU A 427 18.38 -21.40 14.17
C GLU A 427 19.55 -21.91 15.02
N GLU A 428 20.44 -21.02 15.46
CA GLU A 428 21.54 -21.36 16.37
C GLU A 428 21.01 -21.88 17.71
N PHE A 429 20.04 -21.20 18.31
CA PHE A 429 19.41 -21.65 19.55
C PHE A 429 18.73 -23.02 19.38
N ASN A 430 17.96 -23.22 18.31
CA ASN A 430 17.29 -24.50 18.05
C ASN A 430 18.29 -25.62 17.80
N SER A 431 19.39 -25.35 17.09
CA SER A 431 20.49 -26.31 16.87
C SER A 431 21.16 -26.68 18.20
N ARG A 432 21.43 -25.70 19.07
CA ARG A 432 21.98 -25.92 20.42
C ARG A 432 21.02 -26.74 21.28
N MET A 433 19.74 -26.40 21.30
CA MET A 433 18.73 -27.14 22.05
C MET A 433 18.56 -28.57 21.52
N ALA A 434 18.51 -28.77 20.20
CA ALA A 434 18.42 -30.11 19.61
C ALA A 434 19.64 -30.96 19.97
N THR A 435 20.85 -30.37 19.95
CA THR A 435 22.08 -31.05 20.37
C THR A 435 22.03 -31.37 21.87
N ALA A 436 21.66 -30.42 22.72
CA ALA A 436 21.55 -30.63 24.16
C ALA A 436 20.52 -31.71 24.50
N TRP A 437 19.35 -31.71 23.85
CA TRP A 437 18.34 -32.75 24.02
C TRP A 437 18.80 -34.11 23.49
N THR A 438 19.50 -34.14 22.35
CA THR A 438 20.07 -35.38 21.81
C THR A 438 21.10 -35.96 22.76
N ASN A 439 21.98 -35.13 23.32
CA ASN A 439 22.97 -35.52 24.32
C ASN A 439 22.31 -36.02 25.60
N ALA A 440 21.32 -35.28 26.13
CA ALA A 440 20.59 -35.64 27.32
C ALA A 440 19.81 -36.96 27.17
N LEU A 441 19.18 -37.19 26.01
CA LEU A 441 18.44 -38.42 25.71
C LEU A 441 19.34 -39.61 25.35
N SER A 442 20.57 -39.35 24.91
CA SER A 442 21.56 -40.40 24.61
C SER A 442 22.50 -40.71 25.78
N ASP A 443 22.28 -40.09 26.95
CA ASP A 443 23.13 -40.18 28.14
C ASP A 443 24.60 -39.89 27.84
N GLN A 444 24.86 -38.92 26.95
CA GLN A 444 26.22 -38.55 26.56
C GLN A 444 26.50 -37.11 26.93
N THR A 445 27.66 -36.87 27.52
CA THR A 445 28.11 -35.54 27.91
C THR A 445 29.55 -35.31 27.48
N TYR A 446 29.91 -34.05 27.25
CA TYR A 446 31.27 -33.67 26.90
C TYR A 446 31.98 -33.14 28.14
N ALA A 447 33.17 -33.66 28.42
CA ALA A 447 34.00 -33.22 29.52
C ALA A 447 35.34 -32.69 28.99
N ARG A 448 35.78 -31.51 29.46
CA ARG A 448 37.11 -30.96 29.16
C ARG A 448 38.02 -31.04 30.35
N ASP A 449 39.26 -31.41 30.06
CA ASP A 449 40.36 -31.25 30.99
C ASP A 449 40.84 -29.78 30.98
N PRO A 450 40.69 -29.05 32.09
CA PRO A 450 41.09 -27.64 32.16
C PRO A 450 42.60 -27.43 32.02
N ALA A 451 43.42 -28.46 32.28
CA ALA A 451 44.87 -28.35 32.22
C ALA A 451 45.45 -28.61 30.82
N THR A 452 44.81 -29.48 30.03
CA THR A 452 45.31 -29.88 28.69
C THR A 452 44.46 -29.33 27.55
N GLY A 453 43.22 -28.94 27.83
CA GLY A 453 42.23 -28.55 26.82
C GLY A 453 41.63 -29.72 26.04
N GLU A 454 41.98 -30.97 26.40
CA GLU A 454 41.44 -32.17 25.77
C GLU A 454 39.95 -32.33 26.09
N ILE A 455 39.16 -32.71 25.08
CA ILE A 455 37.70 -32.86 25.18
C ILE A 455 37.35 -34.33 24.93
N MET A 456 36.60 -34.91 25.86
CA MET A 456 36.20 -36.31 25.86
C MET A 456 34.68 -36.43 25.84
N ARG A 457 34.16 -37.38 25.06
CA ARG A 457 32.74 -37.76 25.07
C ARG A 457 32.56 -38.91 26.03
N LEU A 458 31.80 -38.70 27.10
CA LEU A 458 31.62 -39.64 28.20
C LEU A 458 30.14 -40.00 28.36
N TYR A 459 29.87 -41.16 28.93
CA TYR A 459 28.51 -41.61 29.21
C TYR A 459 28.12 -41.18 30.61
N LYS A 460 26.98 -40.50 30.77
CA LYS A 460 26.40 -40.12 32.06
C LYS A 460 24.93 -39.75 31.86
N HIS A 461 24.09 -40.22 32.77
CA HIS A 461 22.66 -39.89 32.75
C HIS A 461 22.45 -38.39 32.96
N ALA A 462 21.56 -37.79 32.18
CA ALA A 462 21.32 -36.33 32.20
C ALA A 462 20.90 -35.76 33.56
N TRP A 463 20.41 -36.60 34.47
CA TRP A 463 19.91 -36.24 35.80
C TRP A 463 20.90 -36.57 36.92
N ASP A 464 22.07 -37.11 36.58
CA ASP A 464 23.12 -37.41 37.55
C ASP A 464 23.96 -36.14 37.84
N GLU A 465 24.11 -35.80 39.12
CA GLU A 465 24.89 -34.63 39.57
C GLU A 465 26.38 -34.97 39.78
N SER A 466 26.78 -36.22 39.55
CA SER A 466 28.15 -36.68 39.75
C SER A 466 29.19 -35.98 38.87
N ASP A 467 30.39 -35.79 39.37
CA ASP A 467 31.49 -35.16 38.64
C ASP A 467 32.44 -36.18 38.02
N PHE A 468 32.99 -35.85 36.84
CA PHE A 468 34.10 -36.60 36.27
C PHE A 468 35.44 -36.09 36.78
N TRP A 469 36.33 -37.02 37.11
CA TRP A 469 37.67 -36.73 37.60
C TRP A 469 38.71 -37.46 36.77
N ARG A 470 39.83 -36.79 36.47
CA ARG A 470 40.94 -37.36 35.70
C ARG A 470 42.16 -37.57 36.59
N ASP A 471 42.73 -38.77 36.48
CA ASP A 471 43.97 -39.18 37.15
C ASP A 471 45.18 -38.42 36.59
N PRO A 472 46.03 -37.82 37.45
CA PRO A 472 47.26 -37.14 37.02
C PRO A 472 48.34 -38.07 36.45
N VAL A 473 48.29 -39.39 36.72
CA VAL A 473 49.37 -40.32 36.36
C VAL A 473 49.04 -41.15 35.12
N TRP A 474 47.88 -41.80 35.08
CA TRP A 474 47.49 -42.74 34.02
C TRP A 474 46.40 -42.18 33.09
N ASN A 475 45.97 -40.93 33.27
CA ASN A 475 44.93 -40.27 32.47
C ASN A 475 43.59 -41.02 32.41
N THR A 476 43.30 -41.86 33.40
CA THR A 476 42.00 -42.53 33.51
C THR A 476 40.94 -41.55 33.98
N VAL A 477 39.73 -41.64 33.42
CA VAL A 477 38.58 -40.84 33.86
C VAL A 477 37.70 -41.68 34.77
N LEU A 478 37.41 -41.14 35.95
CA LEU A 478 36.46 -41.70 36.91
C LEU A 478 35.17 -40.89 36.84
N ASP A 479 34.04 -41.60 36.81
CA ASP A 479 32.68 -41.06 36.80
C ASP A 479 31.97 -41.39 38.14
N GLY A 480 30.85 -40.73 38.44
CA GLY A 480 30.02 -41.05 39.60
C GLY A 480 30.45 -40.42 40.92
N VAL A 481 31.33 -39.41 40.90
CA VAL A 481 31.81 -38.74 42.13
C VAL A 481 30.82 -37.67 42.59
N GLU A 482 30.04 -37.95 43.63
CA GLU A 482 29.10 -36.96 44.19
C GLU A 482 29.83 -35.74 44.81
N PRO A 483 29.36 -34.50 44.54
CA PRO A 483 29.89 -33.30 45.17
C PRO A 483 29.78 -33.33 46.70
N GLY A 484 30.87 -33.00 47.40
CA GLY A 484 30.96 -33.02 48.86
C GLY A 484 31.13 -34.42 49.47
N SER A 485 31.32 -35.46 48.65
CA SER A 485 31.59 -36.81 49.13
C SER A 485 33.02 -36.96 49.67
N LYS A 486 33.23 -37.92 50.58
CA LYS A 486 34.58 -38.29 51.03
C LYS A 486 35.48 -38.75 49.89
N LEU A 487 34.90 -39.25 48.80
CA LEU A 487 35.64 -39.66 47.61
C LEU A 487 36.21 -38.43 46.89
N GLU A 488 35.46 -37.34 46.80
CA GLU A 488 35.94 -36.08 46.23
C GLU A 488 37.16 -35.54 47.01
N ASP A 489 37.12 -35.58 48.35
CA ASP A 489 38.23 -35.13 49.20
C ASP A 489 39.50 -35.97 48.99
N VAL A 490 39.35 -37.29 48.86
CA VAL A 490 40.46 -38.21 48.58
C VAL A 490 41.05 -37.92 47.20
N LEU A 491 40.21 -37.80 46.17
CA LEU A 491 40.64 -37.51 44.80
C LEU A 491 41.41 -36.17 44.72
N ARG A 492 40.93 -35.13 45.40
CA ARG A 492 41.64 -33.85 45.51
C ARG A 492 43.00 -34.01 46.21
N SER A 493 43.06 -34.79 47.29
CA SER A 493 44.32 -35.04 48.03
C SER A 493 45.35 -35.84 47.23
N GLU A 494 44.89 -36.70 46.33
CA GLU A 494 45.73 -37.51 45.43
C GLU A 494 46.06 -36.80 44.11
N GLY A 495 45.62 -35.54 43.94
CA GLY A 495 45.95 -34.70 42.79
C GLY A 495 45.12 -34.98 41.53
N TRP A 496 44.02 -35.72 41.65
CA TRP A 496 43.01 -35.84 40.60
C TRP A 496 42.36 -34.48 40.34
N ARG A 497 41.92 -34.28 39.10
CA ARG A 497 41.37 -33.00 38.65
C ARG A 497 39.96 -33.19 38.15
N ARG A 498 39.08 -32.30 38.55
CA ARG A 498 37.71 -32.25 38.05
C ARG A 498 37.69 -31.78 36.60
N LEU A 499 36.90 -32.45 35.78
CA LEU A 499 36.67 -32.05 34.39
C LEU A 499 35.49 -31.06 34.31
N ASP A 500 35.57 -30.13 33.37
CA ASP A 500 34.47 -29.20 33.07
C ASP A 500 33.45 -29.89 32.17
N GLN A 501 32.19 -29.98 32.61
CA GLN A 501 31.12 -30.70 31.89
C GLN A 501 30.26 -29.75 31.06
N SER A 502 29.84 -30.20 29.87
CA SER A 502 28.86 -29.50 29.03
C SER A 502 27.90 -30.46 28.35
N LEU A 503 26.61 -30.28 28.64
CA LEU A 503 25.50 -30.99 28.00
C LEU A 503 25.21 -30.44 26.58
N GLU A 504 25.57 -29.18 26.32
CA GLU A 504 25.28 -28.48 25.06
C GLU A 504 26.24 -28.85 23.91
N GLY A 505 27.37 -29.49 24.21
CA GLY A 505 28.16 -30.23 23.23
C GLY A 505 29.12 -29.44 22.33
N PHE A 506 29.50 -28.18 22.64
CA PHE A 506 30.54 -27.49 21.85
C PHE A 506 31.70 -26.83 22.66
N PRO A 507 32.96 -26.94 22.17
CA PRO A 507 34.19 -26.41 22.79
C PRO A 507 34.31 -24.88 22.90
N GLU A 508 33.55 -24.14 22.08
CA GLU A 508 33.77 -22.70 21.88
C GLU A 508 33.30 -21.84 23.06
N GLN A 509 32.46 -22.39 23.93
CA GLN A 509 32.02 -21.77 25.19
C GLN A 509 33.10 -21.80 26.29
N TRP A 510 34.16 -22.57 26.09
CA TRP A 510 35.25 -22.73 27.05
C TRP A 510 36.50 -21.92 26.65
N LYS A 511 36.31 -20.77 25.98
CA LYS A 511 37.38 -19.83 25.65
C LYS A 511 37.89 -19.08 26.87
#